data_AF-A0A1W9SK18-F1
#
_entry.id   AF-A0A1W9SK18-F1
#
_cell.length_a   1.000
_cell.length_b   1.000
_cell.length_c   1.000
_cell.angle_alpha   90.00
_cell.angle_beta   90.00
_cell.angle_gamma   90.00
#
_symmetry.space_group_name_H-M   'P 1'
#
loop_
_entity.id
_entity.type
_entity.pdbx_description
1 polymer ?
#
loop_
_entity_poly.entity_id
_entity_poly.type
_entity_poly.pdbx_seq_one_letter_code
_entity_poly.pdbx_strand_id
1 'polypeptide(L)'
;MKKIFFYFLFICFCKTNFYGQLNLNIENVYSYSTENSNFSNEWQYLSTDVFLLNPNMFEKLLTELTDGESKSKKKLQYLYLSISVNNENFLGENKFVEYPIYNFKIKKKNKGKYKYSIETNDAESLRIIDKYPLLKTEENLIEAKINGFVILENQENIINNLIANNLLNISSISPNKMILSLVGEYGKLLQNSVKGISYKFTYGINLYKENNKNIKLHSLKIYVFKPSSETNSFFIKSKKNKLNNFFKKNTLFLEKNFLSKKISYRKYPYLVIANYRSIYKSETMSNYNDIDEESLKEDELKIRNLKKKKQIDKEIYNQEMEYLSFLKKINEIKTEIESFKKAKTKGKEKKISSKLKIILMNYKNIKNKIEFYENNFKNKTTYLNIFQTKYIDMFNFLSANFENEKELKNVKNIINIIDFLNKNFEKISKKQKERNNYLKILHNLDLKFFIKSLEEKSIKKYIEKLEEIEFNMNFKNDLKKLNSAKIDSLNLYLIDSLNKNIQKTFCKKCKTNVKKITGNFEKNLFNKNLEEFSNNFFEISILSERVEKNLKIDSIQKKLGIAKNIISRKHKNLRKKIISIDEKLNENFDSKSKEELQILQKNIFVSLYEIKNSYDKICKNYEFLLF
;
A
#
# COMPACT_ATOMS: atom_id res chain seq x y z
N MET A 1 56.68 54.96 52.12
CA MET A 1 55.26 54.68 52.46
C MET A 1 54.25 55.43 51.58
N LYS A 2 54.45 56.70 51.20
CA LYS A 2 53.49 57.47 50.35
C LYS A 2 53.17 56.84 48.98
N LYS A 3 54.12 56.14 48.34
CA LYS A 3 53.90 55.48 47.02
C LYS A 3 53.05 54.20 47.10
N ILE A 4 53.07 53.48 48.22
CA ILE A 4 52.28 52.25 48.43
C ILE A 4 50.81 52.61 48.72
N PHE A 5 50.58 53.69 49.45
CA PHE A 5 49.23 54.21 49.71
C PHE A 5 48.53 54.69 48.42
N PHE A 6 49.29 55.32 47.51
CA PHE A 6 48.76 55.72 46.19
C PHE A 6 48.43 54.51 45.30
N TYR A 7 49.24 53.43 45.36
CA TYR A 7 48.95 52.19 44.62
C TYR A 7 47.69 51.49 45.15
N PHE A 8 47.48 51.52 46.47
CA PHE A 8 46.28 50.96 47.10
C PHE A 8 45.02 51.79 46.81
N LEU A 9 45.14 53.13 46.76
CA LEU A 9 44.03 54.02 46.36
C LEU A 9 43.67 53.84 44.87
N PHE A 10 44.65 53.62 44.01
CA PHE A 10 44.42 53.36 42.58
C PHE A 10 43.73 52.00 42.35
N ILE A 11 44.09 50.97 43.12
CA ILE A 11 43.45 49.64 43.05
C ILE A 11 42.01 49.67 43.61
N CYS A 12 41.73 50.52 44.61
CA CYS A 12 40.35 50.72 45.12
C CYS A 12 39.47 51.52 44.15
N PHE A 13 40.02 52.46 43.37
CA PHE A 13 39.25 53.20 42.35
C PHE A 13 39.01 52.42 41.05
N CYS A 14 39.83 51.39 40.76
CA CYS A 14 39.63 50.49 39.61
C CYS A 14 38.55 49.42 39.82
N LYS A 15 37.88 49.38 40.99
CA LYS A 15 36.67 48.56 41.23
C LYS A 15 35.37 49.37 41.05
N THR A 16 35.36 50.35 40.15
CA THR A 16 34.09 50.82 39.58
C THR A 16 33.61 49.75 38.61
N ASN A 17 32.84 48.81 39.15
CA ASN A 17 32.03 47.88 38.37
C ASN A 17 31.39 48.64 37.20
N PHE A 18 31.56 48.11 36.00
CA PHE A 18 30.81 48.46 34.79
C PHE A 18 29.29 48.30 35.06
N TYR A 19 28.68 49.29 35.73
CA TYR A 19 27.23 49.38 35.94
C TYR A 19 26.64 50.23 34.82
N GLY A 20 26.63 49.62 33.63
CA GLY A 20 26.08 50.25 32.44
C GLY A 20 24.74 49.69 31.98
N GLN A 21 24.38 48.47 32.38
CA GLN A 21 23.28 47.73 31.78
C GLN A 21 22.20 47.44 32.82
N LEU A 22 20.94 47.69 32.47
CA LEU A 22 19.79 47.24 33.25
C LEU A 22 19.33 45.90 32.67
N ASN A 23 19.73 44.80 33.31
CA ASN A 23 19.27 43.47 32.96
C ASN A 23 17.82 43.29 33.41
N LEU A 24 16.98 42.73 32.52
CA LEU A 24 15.62 42.35 32.90
C LEU A 24 15.68 41.08 33.76
N ASN A 25 14.89 41.04 34.84
CA ASN A 25 14.68 39.80 35.58
C ASN A 25 13.73 38.90 34.79
N ILE A 26 14.19 37.71 34.43
CA ILE A 26 13.46 36.73 33.62
C ILE A 26 13.24 35.49 34.48
N GLU A 27 11.98 35.20 34.80
CA GLU A 27 11.60 34.03 35.59
C GLU A 27 10.90 32.98 34.70
N ASN A 28 11.34 31.72 34.77
CA ASN A 28 10.53 30.61 34.26
C ASN A 28 9.39 30.32 35.23
N VAL A 29 8.15 30.57 34.79
CA VAL A 29 6.95 30.46 35.63
C VAL A 29 6.11 29.21 35.33
N TYR A 30 6.39 28.54 34.22
CA TYR A 30 5.65 27.35 33.80
C TYR A 30 6.48 26.51 32.82
N SER A 31 6.52 25.20 33.07
CA SER A 31 7.10 24.20 32.19
C SER A 31 6.10 23.08 31.95
N TYR A 32 5.96 22.68 30.69
CA TYR A 32 5.17 21.54 30.23
C TYR A 32 6.04 20.64 29.35
N SER A 33 5.93 19.33 29.56
CA SER A 33 6.53 18.31 28.71
C SER A 33 5.54 17.16 28.54
N THR A 34 5.47 16.59 27.35
CA THR A 34 4.67 15.39 27.11
C THR A 34 5.45 14.14 27.55
N GLU A 35 4.98 13.47 28.59
CA GLU A 35 5.64 12.29 29.22
C GLU A 35 5.86 11.11 28.25
N ASN A 36 5.11 11.04 27.14
CA ASN A 36 5.17 9.94 26.16
C ASN A 36 5.64 10.39 24.76
N SER A 37 6.31 11.54 24.63
CA SER A 37 6.63 12.14 23.33
C SER A 37 8.08 12.03 22.91
N ASN A 38 8.79 10.98 23.30
CA ASN A 38 10.21 10.86 22.97
C ASN A 38 10.44 10.91 21.46
N PHE A 39 11.58 11.49 21.08
CA PHE A 39 12.06 11.40 19.70
C PHE A 39 12.30 9.92 19.37
N SER A 40 11.95 9.55 18.15
CA SER A 40 12.06 8.19 17.65
C SER A 40 12.50 8.23 16.19
N ASN A 41 12.71 7.07 15.57
CA ASN A 41 13.07 7.03 14.15
C ASN A 41 11.97 7.65 13.26
N GLU A 42 10.71 7.53 13.69
CA GLU A 42 9.58 8.19 13.06
C GLU A 42 9.55 9.69 13.40
N TRP A 43 9.63 10.05 14.69
CA TRP A 43 9.57 11.42 15.18
C TRP A 43 10.97 11.97 15.42
N GLN A 44 11.64 12.41 14.36
CA GLN A 44 13.06 12.75 14.42
C GLN A 44 13.37 14.24 14.28
N TYR A 45 12.37 15.12 14.14
CA TYR A 45 12.63 16.54 13.85
C TYR A 45 12.08 17.46 14.94
N LEU A 46 12.89 18.41 15.43
CA LEU A 46 12.52 19.45 16.38
C LEU A 46 12.34 20.80 15.68
N SER A 47 11.22 21.46 15.93
CA SER A 47 11.01 22.87 15.57
C SER A 47 10.72 23.67 16.84
N THR A 48 11.25 24.88 16.93
CA THR A 48 11.07 25.76 18.10
C THR A 48 10.51 27.09 17.68
N ASP A 49 9.30 27.41 18.18
CA ASP A 49 8.66 28.70 17.98
C ASP A 49 8.65 29.52 19.28
N VAL A 50 8.87 30.81 19.13
CA VAL A 50 8.95 31.80 20.20
C VAL A 50 7.84 32.81 20.01
N PHE A 51 6.95 32.92 20.98
CA PHE A 51 5.85 33.87 20.98
C PHE A 51 6.11 34.95 22.02
N LEU A 52 6.05 36.22 21.61
CA LEU A 52 6.09 37.36 22.53
C LEU A 52 4.68 37.87 22.79
N LEU A 53 4.24 37.77 24.04
CA LEU A 53 2.90 38.17 24.48
C LEU A 53 2.96 39.39 25.39
N ASN A 54 1.93 40.22 25.30
CA ASN A 54 1.82 41.54 25.93
C ASN A 54 3.04 42.46 25.71
N PRO A 55 3.55 42.62 24.47
CA PRO A 55 4.72 43.46 24.24
C PRO A 55 4.48 44.92 24.66
N ASN A 56 3.25 45.42 24.60
CA ASN A 56 2.86 46.73 25.12
C ASN A 56 3.15 46.93 26.62
N MET A 57 3.22 45.86 27.42
CA MET A 57 3.54 45.96 28.84
C MET A 57 5.03 46.19 29.12
N PHE A 58 5.90 46.18 28.11
CA PHE A 58 7.28 46.66 28.28
C PHE A 58 7.34 48.14 28.68
N GLU A 59 6.39 48.99 28.25
CA GLU A 59 6.33 50.40 28.68
C GLU A 59 6.24 50.54 30.21
N LYS A 60 5.38 49.71 30.81
CA LYS A 60 5.21 49.60 32.26
C LYS A 60 6.49 49.08 32.91
N LEU A 61 7.03 47.97 32.41
CA LEU A 61 8.24 47.33 32.95
C LEU A 61 9.44 48.32 32.95
N LEU A 62 9.67 49.01 31.84
CA LEU A 62 10.75 49.99 31.71
C LEU A 62 10.56 51.16 32.69
N THR A 63 9.32 51.63 32.85
CA THR A 63 9.00 52.71 33.81
C THR A 63 9.32 52.26 35.25
N GLU A 64 8.85 51.09 35.65
CA GLU A 64 9.07 50.53 37.00
C GLU A 64 10.56 50.25 37.29
N LEU A 65 11.34 49.80 36.29
CA LEU A 65 12.79 49.61 36.43
C LEU A 65 13.53 50.93 36.68
N THR A 66 13.05 52.04 36.12
CA THR A 66 13.67 53.36 36.30
C THR A 66 13.17 54.13 37.52
N ASP A 67 12.02 53.74 38.08
CA ASP A 67 11.38 54.46 39.20
C ASP A 67 11.98 54.10 40.57
N GLY A 68 12.71 52.99 40.68
CA GLY A 68 13.39 52.55 41.92
C GLY A 68 14.85 53.01 42.09
N GLU A 69 15.52 53.45 41.02
CA GLU A 69 16.90 53.95 41.07
C GLU A 69 16.89 55.48 41.23
N SER A 70 17.34 55.97 42.38
CA SER A 70 17.39 57.39 42.74
C SER A 70 17.81 58.31 41.58
N LYS A 71 16.86 59.05 41.00
CA LYS A 71 17.05 60.21 40.09
C LYS A 71 18.16 60.08 39.02
N SER A 72 18.50 58.87 38.56
CA SER A 72 19.54 58.75 37.53
C SER A 72 18.95 59.17 36.19
N LYS A 73 19.53 60.19 35.54
CA LYS A 73 19.14 60.73 34.22
C LYS A 73 19.47 59.74 33.08
N LYS A 74 19.41 58.43 33.32
CA LYS A 74 19.74 57.40 32.33
C LYS A 74 18.70 57.43 31.21
N LYS A 75 19.11 57.88 30.04
CA LYS A 75 18.27 57.86 28.84
C LYS A 75 18.35 56.48 28.19
N LEU A 76 17.24 55.77 28.21
CA LEU A 76 17.11 54.45 27.61
C LEU A 76 16.94 54.59 26.10
N GLN A 77 17.70 53.82 25.32
CA GLN A 77 17.72 53.90 23.86
C GLN A 77 17.08 52.66 23.22
N TYR A 78 17.47 51.45 23.67
CA TYR A 78 16.95 50.20 23.12
C TYR A 78 16.64 49.16 24.20
N LEU A 79 15.64 48.32 23.93
CA LEU A 79 15.41 47.07 24.66
C LEU A 79 15.76 45.91 23.73
N TYR A 80 16.82 45.18 24.08
CA TYR A 80 17.30 44.03 23.32
C TYR A 80 16.89 42.73 24.00
N LEU A 81 16.32 41.81 23.21
CA LEU A 81 15.92 40.47 23.62
C LEU A 81 16.61 39.44 22.73
N SER A 82 17.22 38.42 23.35
CA SER A 82 17.87 37.33 22.64
C SER A 82 17.61 35.97 23.27
N ILE A 83 17.80 34.92 22.48
CA ILE A 83 17.87 33.53 22.95
C ILE A 83 19.24 32.98 22.58
N SER A 84 19.99 32.50 23.56
CA SER A 84 21.19 31.70 23.33
C SER A 84 20.80 30.23 23.27
N VAL A 85 21.13 29.57 22.17
CA VAL A 85 20.99 28.12 22.02
C VAL A 85 22.36 27.48 22.19
N ASN A 86 22.47 26.56 23.14
CA ASN A 86 23.60 25.64 23.23
C ASN A 86 23.22 24.28 22.65
N ASN A 87 24.05 23.75 21.75
CA ASN A 87 23.96 22.37 21.27
C ASN A 87 25.37 21.92 20.84
N GLU A 88 26.01 21.11 21.68
CA GLU A 88 27.39 20.64 21.49
C GLU A 88 27.56 19.85 20.19
N ASN A 89 26.54 19.09 19.77
CA ASN A 89 26.61 18.26 18.57
C ASN A 89 26.58 19.09 17.28
N PHE A 90 26.01 20.30 17.33
CA PHE A 90 25.84 21.16 16.17
C PHE A 90 26.83 22.34 16.16
N LEU A 91 27.06 22.93 17.32
CA LEU A 91 27.91 24.10 17.48
C LEU A 91 29.36 23.70 17.80
N GLY A 92 29.59 22.53 18.39
CA GLY A 92 30.84 22.12 19.02
C GLY A 92 30.81 22.38 20.53
N GLU A 93 31.70 21.73 21.28
CA GLU A 93 31.79 21.89 22.74
C GLU A 93 31.94 23.36 23.14
N ASN A 94 31.19 23.79 24.17
CA ASN A 94 31.21 25.15 24.72
C ASN A 94 30.86 26.28 23.74
N LYS A 95 30.23 25.98 22.60
CA LYS A 95 29.80 26.98 21.62
C LYS A 95 28.29 27.19 21.71
N PHE A 96 27.89 28.46 21.80
CA PHE A 96 26.49 28.86 21.74
C PHE A 96 26.27 29.81 20.57
N VAL A 97 25.08 29.79 20.00
CA VAL A 97 24.63 30.79 19.02
C VAL A 97 23.56 31.62 19.71
N GLU A 98 23.81 32.92 19.77
CA GLU A 98 22.79 33.88 20.18
C GLU A 98 21.90 34.20 18.97
N TYR A 99 20.60 34.25 19.20
CA TYR A 99 19.59 34.66 18.24
C TYR A 99 19.04 36.00 18.71
N PRO A 100 19.33 37.12 18.02
CA PRO A 100 18.68 38.39 18.32
C PRO A 100 17.20 38.25 17.96
N ILE A 101 16.28 38.37 18.92
CA ILE A 101 14.84 38.17 18.68
C ILE A 101 14.20 39.53 18.37
N TYR A 102 14.44 40.50 19.24
CA TYR A 102 13.92 41.86 19.14
C TYR A 102 14.97 42.87 19.61
N ASN A 103 15.00 44.02 18.94
CA ASN A 103 15.69 45.22 19.40
C ASN A 103 14.71 46.40 19.28
N PHE A 104 13.97 46.66 20.35
CA PHE A 104 12.94 47.70 20.35
C PHE A 104 13.56 49.07 20.62
N LYS A 105 13.24 50.05 19.77
CA LYS A 105 13.58 51.45 20.05
C LYS A 105 12.72 51.97 21.20
N ILE A 106 13.36 52.57 22.19
CA ILE A 106 12.69 53.22 23.32
C ILE A 106 12.56 54.71 23.02
N LYS A 107 11.35 55.25 23.18
CA LYS A 107 11.08 56.69 23.10
C LYS A 107 10.57 57.18 24.45
N LYS A 108 11.15 58.24 24.99
CA LYS A 108 10.65 58.89 26.19
C LYS A 108 9.34 59.63 25.90
N LYS A 109 8.31 59.42 26.72
CA LYS A 109 7.04 60.15 26.64
C LYS A 109 7.08 61.36 27.58
N ASN A 110 6.59 62.50 27.10
CA ASN A 110 6.50 63.72 27.90
C ASN A 110 5.22 63.78 28.75
N LYS A 111 4.16 63.05 28.36
CA LYS A 111 2.86 62.99 29.05
C LYS A 111 2.29 61.56 28.97
N GLY A 112 1.72 61.05 30.06
CA GLY A 112 1.06 59.73 30.11
C GLY A 112 1.39 58.93 31.39
N LYS A 113 0.71 57.78 31.56
CA LYS A 113 0.90 56.87 32.70
C LYS A 113 2.28 56.21 32.74
N TYR A 114 2.91 56.02 31.58
CA TYR A 114 4.24 55.39 31.45
C TYR A 114 5.24 56.38 30.86
N LYS A 115 6.47 56.36 31.38
CA LYS A 115 7.56 57.28 30.98
C LYS A 115 8.16 56.95 29.62
N TYR A 116 7.96 55.73 29.14
CA TYR A 116 8.57 55.20 27.92
C TYR A 116 7.53 54.59 26.98
N SER A 117 7.81 54.64 25.69
CA SER A 117 7.15 53.89 24.62
C SER A 117 8.15 52.97 23.95
N ILE A 118 7.66 51.83 23.46
CA ILE A 118 8.40 51.02 22.51
C ILE A 118 7.55 50.81 21.24
N GLU A 119 8.21 50.78 20.09
CA GLU A 119 7.55 50.40 18.83
C GLU A 119 7.41 48.88 18.78
N THR A 120 6.18 48.38 18.91
CA THR A 120 5.91 46.94 18.87
C THR A 120 5.29 46.56 17.54
N ASN A 121 5.91 45.63 16.82
CA ASN A 121 5.25 44.93 15.70
C ASN A 121 4.52 43.71 16.24
N ASP A 122 3.22 43.59 15.95
CA ASP A 122 2.35 42.54 16.50
C ASP A 122 2.50 41.20 15.74
N ALA A 123 3.73 40.70 15.68
CA ALA A 123 4.06 39.46 15.00
C ALA A 123 3.41 38.23 15.65
N GLU A 124 3.00 37.26 14.83
CA GLU A 124 2.39 36.01 15.31
C GLU A 124 3.39 35.13 16.08
N SER A 125 4.50 34.71 15.46
CA SER A 125 5.54 33.93 16.13
C SER A 125 6.90 34.13 15.46
N LEU A 126 7.95 33.75 16.17
CA LEU A 126 9.30 33.65 15.63
C LEU A 126 9.75 32.20 15.72
N ARG A 127 9.87 31.51 14.58
CA ARG A 127 10.56 30.22 14.54
C ARG A 127 12.05 30.49 14.73
N ILE A 128 12.71 29.88 15.71
CA ILE A 128 14.17 30.00 15.87
C ILE A 128 14.90 28.78 15.31
N ILE A 129 14.23 27.63 15.31
CA ILE A 129 14.76 26.35 14.80
C ILE A 129 13.63 25.68 14.01
N ASP A 130 13.89 25.24 12.78
CA ASP A 130 12.92 24.51 11.96
C ASP A 130 13.46 23.14 11.58
N LYS A 131 12.69 22.09 11.92
CA LYS A 131 12.93 20.69 11.54
C LYS A 131 14.38 20.22 11.76
N TYR A 132 14.93 20.53 12.93
CA TYR A 132 16.25 20.07 13.34
C TYR A 132 16.25 18.56 13.61
N PRO A 133 17.09 17.75 12.95
CA PRO A 133 17.15 16.31 13.17
C PRO A 133 17.73 15.99 14.56
N LEU A 134 16.94 15.34 15.41
CA LEU A 134 17.36 14.75 16.67
C LEU A 134 17.50 13.24 16.48
N LEU A 135 18.74 12.77 16.48
CA LEU A 135 19.02 11.33 16.47
C LEU A 135 18.68 10.75 17.86
N LYS A 136 18.20 9.50 17.89
CA LYS A 136 17.73 8.73 19.08
C LYS A 136 18.55 8.87 20.38
N THR A 137 19.80 9.29 20.30
CA THR A 137 20.78 9.36 21.39
C THR A 137 20.92 10.75 22.02
N GLU A 138 20.18 11.76 21.55
CA GLU A 138 20.31 13.14 22.04
C GLU A 138 19.27 13.41 23.16
N GLU A 139 19.61 13.02 24.40
CA GLU A 139 18.84 13.39 25.60
C GLU A 139 18.93 14.90 25.91
N ASN A 140 19.93 15.58 25.33
CA ASN A 140 20.18 17.00 25.54
C ASN A 140 19.30 17.84 24.61
N LEU A 141 18.10 18.10 25.11
CA LEU A 141 17.20 19.13 24.62
C LEU A 141 17.96 20.45 24.46
N ILE A 142 17.70 21.13 23.35
CA ILE A 142 18.21 22.48 23.08
C ILE A 142 17.93 23.38 24.30
N GLU A 143 18.98 23.70 25.05
CA GLU A 143 18.90 24.60 26.17
C GLU A 143 18.91 26.03 25.66
N ALA A 144 17.72 26.63 25.62
CA ALA A 144 17.53 28.03 25.31
C ALA A 144 17.66 28.87 26.58
N LYS A 145 18.70 29.72 26.66
CA LYS A 145 18.81 30.77 27.67
C LYS A 145 18.26 32.07 27.10
N ILE A 146 17.23 32.63 27.73
CA ILE A 146 16.67 33.91 27.31
C ILE A 146 17.42 35.03 28.03
N ASN A 147 17.92 36.00 27.26
CA ASN A 147 18.54 37.20 27.79
C ASN A 147 17.72 38.42 27.38
N GLY A 148 17.66 39.42 28.25
CA GLY A 148 16.99 40.68 27.99
C GLY A 148 17.67 41.80 28.74
N PHE A 149 18.10 42.84 28.04
CA PHE A 149 18.79 43.98 28.62
C PHE A 149 18.41 45.29 27.92
N VAL A 150 18.50 46.37 28.68
CA VAL A 150 18.21 47.73 28.20
C VAL A 150 19.53 48.45 27.94
N ILE A 151 19.65 49.03 26.75
CA ILE A 151 20.82 49.76 26.26
C ILE A 151 20.56 51.27 26.43
N LEU A 152 21.54 51.97 26.98
CA LEU A 152 21.49 53.42 27.21
C LEU A 152 22.01 54.20 25.98
N GLU A 153 21.59 55.46 25.82
CA GLU A 153 22.01 56.33 24.69
C GLU A 153 23.53 56.48 24.55
N ASN A 154 24.29 56.38 25.64
CA ASN A 154 25.74 56.49 25.64
C ASN A 154 26.47 55.17 25.37
N GLN A 155 25.76 54.13 24.93
CA GLN A 155 26.27 52.77 24.81
C GLN A 155 25.99 52.13 23.44
N GLU A 156 25.91 52.93 22.39
CA GLU A 156 25.62 52.44 21.02
C GLU A 156 26.57 51.31 20.57
N ASN A 157 27.82 51.34 21.03
CA ASN A 157 28.82 50.31 20.74
C ASN A 157 28.48 48.91 21.31
N ILE A 158 27.55 48.80 22.27
CA ILE A 158 27.14 47.49 22.82
C ILE A 158 26.54 46.61 21.72
N ILE A 159 25.68 47.15 20.86
CA ILE A 159 25.07 46.38 19.77
C ILE A 159 26.16 45.91 18.80
N ASN A 160 27.08 46.79 18.44
CA ASN A 160 28.19 46.47 17.55
C ASN A 160 29.09 45.37 18.14
N ASN A 161 29.41 45.45 19.43
CA ASN A 161 30.21 44.44 20.12
C ASN A 161 29.48 43.09 20.22
N LEU A 162 28.17 43.09 20.47
CA LEU A 162 27.36 41.86 20.48
C LEU A 162 27.35 41.19 19.11
N ILE A 163 27.17 41.98 18.05
CA ILE A 163 27.19 41.48 16.68
C ILE A 163 28.58 40.91 16.35
N ALA A 164 29.64 41.65 16.65
CA ALA A 164 31.01 41.22 16.39
C ALA A 164 31.37 39.91 17.12
N ASN A 165 31.07 39.83 18.42
CA ASN A 165 31.32 38.62 19.21
C ASN A 165 30.53 37.41 18.69
N ASN A 166 29.27 37.61 18.30
CA ASN A 166 28.48 36.53 17.73
C ASN A 166 29.00 36.09 16.35
N LEU A 167 29.40 37.02 15.48
CA LEU A 167 30.00 36.69 14.18
C LEU A 167 31.33 35.93 14.33
N LEU A 168 32.17 36.29 15.31
CA LEU A 168 33.39 35.55 15.66
C LEU A 168 33.09 34.13 16.14
N ASN A 169 32.05 33.96 16.98
CA ASN A 169 31.62 32.64 17.42
C ASN A 169 31.15 31.79 16.24
N ILE A 170 30.37 32.40 15.32
CA ILE A 170 29.83 31.75 14.14
C ILE A 170 30.90 31.38 13.11
N SER A 171 31.93 32.20 12.93
CA SER A 171 33.01 31.92 11.96
C SER A 171 33.79 30.66 12.30
N SER A 172 33.74 30.22 13.56
CA SER A 172 34.35 28.97 14.01
C SER A 172 33.50 27.71 13.75
N ILE A 173 32.31 27.87 13.18
CA ILE A 173 31.37 26.79 12.90
C ILE A 173 31.34 26.52 11.40
N SER A 174 31.30 25.24 11.00
CA SER A 174 31.24 24.84 9.59
C SER A 174 30.10 25.54 8.84
N PRO A 175 30.37 26.24 7.73
CA PRO A 175 29.39 27.06 7.06
C PRO A 175 28.24 26.18 6.53
N ASN A 176 27.01 26.53 6.92
CA ASN A 176 25.81 25.96 6.36
C ASN A 176 24.75 27.06 6.13
N LYS A 177 23.68 26.73 5.41
CA LYS A 177 22.62 27.69 5.05
C LYS A 177 22.02 28.41 6.26
N MET A 178 21.91 27.70 7.38
CA MET A 178 21.44 28.22 8.66
C MET A 178 22.36 29.32 9.20
N ILE A 179 23.65 29.02 9.31
CA ILE A 179 24.70 29.94 9.77
C ILE A 179 24.76 31.18 8.89
N LEU A 180 24.73 31.00 7.56
CA LEU A 180 24.73 32.11 6.62
C LEU A 180 23.47 32.99 6.73
N SER A 181 22.31 32.39 6.98
CA SER A 181 21.07 33.15 7.22
C SER A 181 21.16 33.99 8.49
N LEU A 182 21.75 33.43 9.54
CA LEU A 182 21.95 34.11 10.82
C LEU A 182 22.95 35.27 10.70
N VAL A 183 24.04 35.11 9.94
CA VAL A 183 24.95 36.21 9.56
C VAL A 183 24.18 37.33 8.83
N GLY A 184 23.30 36.99 7.90
CA GLY A 184 22.44 37.95 7.22
C GLY A 184 21.53 38.74 8.17
N GLU A 185 20.93 38.06 9.16
CA GLU A 185 20.10 38.72 10.17
C GLU A 185 20.92 39.63 11.10
N TYR A 186 22.16 39.27 11.44
CA TYR A 186 23.07 40.17 12.15
C TYR A 186 23.40 41.43 11.34
N GLY A 187 23.58 41.30 10.02
CA GLY A 187 23.74 42.45 9.13
C GLY A 187 22.51 43.37 9.13
N LYS A 188 21.30 42.81 9.15
CA LYS A 188 20.06 43.59 9.27
C LYS A 188 19.93 44.27 10.63
N LEU A 189 20.30 43.60 11.73
CA LEU A 189 20.32 44.20 13.06
C LEU A 189 21.27 45.40 13.09
N LEU A 190 22.48 45.26 12.53
CA LEU A 190 23.44 46.35 12.41
C LEU A 190 22.85 47.52 11.61
N GLN A 191 22.28 47.24 10.44
CA GLN A 191 21.69 48.26 9.58
C GLN A 191 20.56 49.04 10.27
N ASN A 192 19.67 48.34 10.99
CA ASN A 192 18.57 48.97 11.70
C ASN A 192 19.03 49.75 12.93
N SER A 193 20.06 49.25 13.64
CA SER A 193 20.69 49.95 14.75
C SER A 193 21.28 51.29 14.27
N VAL A 194 22.02 51.29 13.16
CA VAL A 194 22.58 52.50 12.55
C VAL A 194 21.49 53.47 12.11
N LYS A 195 20.39 52.97 11.53
CA LYS A 195 19.23 53.81 11.14
C LYS A 195 18.41 54.32 12.32
N GLY A 196 18.68 53.85 13.53
CA GLY A 196 17.91 54.23 14.70
C GLY A 196 16.47 53.68 14.67
N ILE A 197 16.24 52.49 14.11
CA ILE A 197 14.90 51.90 13.94
C ILE A 197 14.84 50.57 14.69
N SER A 198 13.66 50.23 15.22
CA SER A 198 13.42 48.93 15.84
C SER A 198 13.73 47.77 14.88
N TYR A 199 14.41 46.75 15.37
CA TYR A 199 14.69 45.53 14.61
C TYR A 199 13.91 44.35 15.19
N LYS A 200 13.43 43.51 14.27
CA LYS A 200 12.80 42.23 14.58
C LYS A 200 13.49 41.19 13.73
N PHE A 201 13.84 40.06 14.35
CA PHE A 201 14.27 38.88 13.61
C PHE A 201 13.15 38.42 12.68
N THR A 202 13.45 38.31 11.40
CA THR A 202 12.45 37.95 10.38
C THR A 202 12.57 36.53 9.90
N TYR A 203 13.71 35.89 10.15
CA TYR A 203 14.03 34.62 9.52
C TYR A 203 14.26 33.51 10.53
N GLY A 204 13.25 32.66 10.73
CA GLY A 204 13.52 31.37 11.36
C GLY A 204 14.39 30.51 10.48
N ILE A 205 15.33 29.80 11.10
CA ILE A 205 16.21 28.89 10.36
C ILE A 205 15.36 27.78 9.73
N ASN A 206 15.00 27.96 8.47
CA ASN A 206 14.26 26.95 7.73
C ASN A 206 15.25 25.99 7.05
N LEU A 207 15.49 24.84 7.68
CA LEU A 207 16.32 23.77 7.10
C LEU A 207 15.59 23.03 5.96
N TYR A 208 14.24 23.05 5.90
CA TYR A 208 13.43 22.30 4.93
C TYR A 208 12.13 23.01 4.50
N LYS A 209 11.98 23.23 3.19
CA LYS A 209 10.86 23.95 2.56
C LYS A 209 9.48 23.24 2.57
N GLU A 210 9.32 22.06 3.15
CA GLU A 210 8.06 21.30 3.02
C GLU A 210 6.87 21.86 3.83
N ASN A 211 5.68 21.84 3.22
CA ASN A 211 4.39 22.16 3.84
C ASN A 211 4.02 21.16 4.96
N ASN A 212 3.67 21.70 6.13
CA ASN A 212 3.30 21.02 7.37
C ASN A 212 2.48 19.73 7.19
N LYS A 213 3.00 18.58 7.66
CA LYS A 213 2.19 17.42 8.07
C LYS A 213 2.76 16.77 9.35
N ASN A 214 1.86 16.36 10.25
CA ASN A 214 2.05 15.74 11.57
C ASN A 214 3.13 16.37 12.46
N ILE A 215 2.87 17.62 12.88
CA ILE A 215 3.61 18.31 13.94
C ILE A 215 2.86 18.12 15.25
N LYS A 216 3.56 17.77 16.34
CA LYS A 216 3.00 17.68 17.68
C LYS A 216 3.81 18.47 18.68
N LEU A 217 3.13 19.17 19.60
CA LEU A 217 3.76 19.82 20.74
C LEU A 217 4.50 18.77 21.57
N HIS A 218 5.78 19.04 21.83
CA HIS A 218 6.67 18.22 22.64
C HIS A 218 6.89 18.85 24.02
N SER A 219 7.24 20.13 24.06
CA SER A 219 7.41 20.84 25.33
C SER A 219 7.12 22.33 25.17
N LEU A 220 6.80 22.97 26.28
CA LEU A 220 6.48 24.39 26.32
C LEU A 220 6.98 25.01 27.61
N LYS A 221 7.65 26.17 27.51
CA LYS A 221 8.10 26.96 28.67
C LYS A 221 7.58 28.39 28.56
N ILE A 222 7.19 28.96 29.69
CA ILE A 222 6.72 30.36 29.79
C ILE A 222 7.68 31.14 30.68
N TYR A 223 8.22 32.22 30.13
CA TYR A 223 9.14 33.11 30.80
C TYR A 223 8.53 34.50 30.92
N VAL A 224 8.51 35.05 32.13
CA VAL A 224 7.95 36.38 32.40
C VAL A 224 9.08 37.36 32.64
N PHE A 225 9.00 38.53 32.01
CA PHE A 225 9.90 39.65 32.28
C PHE A 225 9.29 40.52 33.37
N LYS A 226 9.97 40.65 34.51
CA LYS A 226 9.46 41.42 35.66
C LYS A 226 10.56 42.28 36.26
N PRO A 227 10.25 43.32 37.05
CA PRO A 227 11.27 44.02 37.80
C PRO A 227 11.78 43.13 38.95
N SER A 228 13.00 43.38 39.42
CA SER A 228 13.62 42.62 40.53
C SER A 228 12.83 42.72 41.85
N SER A 229 12.06 43.80 42.04
CA SER A 229 11.19 44.01 43.19
C SER A 229 9.93 43.13 43.20
N GLU A 230 9.56 42.55 42.06
CA GLU A 230 8.34 41.75 41.94
C GLU A 230 8.62 40.26 42.19
N THR A 231 8.16 39.74 43.33
CA THR A 231 8.36 38.33 43.72
C THR A 231 7.22 37.40 43.27
N ASN A 232 6.03 37.93 42.99
CA ASN A 232 4.80 37.14 42.82
C ASN A 232 4.43 36.84 41.35
N SER A 233 5.03 35.79 40.78
CA SER A 233 4.52 35.13 39.57
C SER A 233 3.39 34.12 39.83
N PHE A 234 2.76 34.19 41.01
CA PHE A 234 1.78 33.22 41.53
C PHE A 234 0.61 32.92 40.59
N PHE A 235 0.18 33.90 39.79
CA PHE A 235 -0.97 33.74 38.89
C PHE A 235 -0.79 32.59 37.88
N ILE A 236 0.37 32.50 37.21
CA ILE A 236 0.59 31.43 36.23
C ILE A 236 0.80 30.08 36.94
N LYS A 237 1.52 30.09 38.07
CA LYS A 237 1.74 28.90 38.91
C LYS A 237 0.41 28.30 39.40
N SER A 238 -0.55 29.13 39.81
CA SER A 238 -1.89 28.71 40.26
C SER A 238 -2.75 28.06 39.17
N LYS A 239 -2.47 28.33 37.88
CA LYS A 239 -3.22 27.78 36.74
C LYS A 239 -2.56 26.53 36.13
N LYS A 240 -1.48 26.01 36.73
CA LYS A 240 -0.68 24.90 36.20
C LYS A 240 -1.51 23.69 35.77
N ASN A 241 -2.46 23.24 36.60
CA ASN A 241 -3.30 22.07 36.28
C ASN A 241 -4.23 22.31 35.08
N LYS A 242 -4.83 23.51 34.98
CA LYS A 242 -5.69 23.89 33.85
C LYS A 242 -4.89 23.96 32.55
N LEU A 243 -3.69 24.54 32.60
CA LEU A 243 -2.78 24.61 31.46
C LEU A 243 -2.27 23.23 31.04
N ASN A 244 -1.90 22.36 31.99
CA ASN A 244 -1.47 20.98 31.71
C ASN A 244 -2.58 20.19 30.99
N ASN A 245 -3.80 20.19 31.53
CA ASN A 245 -4.93 19.51 30.90
C ASN A 245 -5.22 20.05 29.50
N PHE A 246 -5.03 21.35 29.31
CA PHE A 246 -5.24 22.01 28.04
C PHE A 246 -4.19 21.61 26.99
N PHE A 247 -2.90 21.66 27.31
CA PHE A 247 -1.82 21.28 26.38
C PHE A 247 -1.77 19.76 26.14
N LYS A 248 -2.19 18.94 27.12
CA LYS A 248 -2.41 17.49 26.91
C LYS A 248 -3.49 17.22 25.85
N LYS A 249 -4.54 18.04 25.79
CA LYS A 249 -5.63 17.89 24.79
C LYS A 249 -5.29 18.54 23.45
N ASN A 250 -4.57 19.66 23.46
CA ASN A 250 -4.22 20.42 22.26
C ASN A 250 -2.73 20.24 21.94
N THR A 251 -2.42 19.14 21.27
CA THR A 251 -1.04 18.79 20.88
C THR A 251 -0.66 19.33 19.50
N LEU A 252 -1.54 20.06 18.82
CA LEU A 252 -1.27 20.62 17.49
C LEU A 252 -0.50 21.96 17.57
N PHE A 253 -0.21 22.54 16.40
CA PHE A 253 0.46 23.84 16.28
C PHE A 253 -0.26 24.94 17.09
N LEU A 254 0.50 25.72 17.86
CA LEU A 254 -0.05 26.76 18.73
C LEU A 254 0.00 28.12 18.04
N GLU A 255 -1.07 28.89 18.18
CA GLU A 255 -1.15 30.26 17.68
C GLU A 255 -1.06 31.28 18.83
N LYS A 256 -0.51 32.47 18.54
CA LYS A 256 -0.34 33.55 19.52
C LYS A 256 -1.67 33.98 20.16
N ASN A 257 -2.70 34.17 19.34
CA ASN A 257 -4.03 34.58 19.80
C ASN A 257 -4.69 33.55 20.71
N PHE A 258 -4.39 32.28 20.47
CA PHE A 258 -4.87 31.18 21.30
C PHE A 258 -4.14 31.15 22.65
N LEU A 259 -2.81 31.30 22.63
CA LEU A 259 -1.96 31.39 23.83
C LEU A 259 -2.33 32.58 24.70
N SER A 260 -2.58 33.76 24.12
CA SER A 260 -2.95 34.97 24.85
C SER A 260 -4.27 34.79 25.60
N LYS A 261 -5.30 34.23 24.94
CA LYS A 261 -6.60 33.91 25.54
C LYS A 261 -6.47 32.89 26.67
N LYS A 262 -5.67 31.84 26.50
CA LYS A 262 -5.65 30.70 27.43
C LYS A 262 -4.78 30.93 28.66
N ILE A 263 -3.63 31.56 28.50
CA ILE A 263 -2.75 31.93 29.62
C ILE A 263 -3.39 33.09 30.39
N SER A 264 -3.97 34.08 29.68
CA SER A 264 -4.68 35.22 30.27
C SER A 264 -3.85 35.99 31.33
N TYR A 265 -2.53 35.97 31.21
CA TYR A 265 -1.65 36.77 32.06
C TYR A 265 -1.53 38.17 31.44
N ARG A 266 -1.73 39.22 32.23
CA ARG A 266 -1.74 40.61 31.74
C ARG A 266 -0.79 41.54 32.49
N LYS A 267 -0.11 41.08 33.55
CA LYS A 267 0.62 41.97 34.46
C LYS A 267 1.92 42.53 33.84
N TYR A 268 2.61 41.70 33.06
CA TYR A 268 3.92 41.95 32.45
C TYR A 268 4.05 41.25 31.08
N PRO A 269 5.04 41.64 30.24
CA PRO A 269 5.36 40.92 29.02
C PRO A 269 5.90 39.52 29.34
N TYR A 270 5.66 38.56 28.44
CA TYR A 270 6.14 37.19 28.61
C TYR A 270 6.44 36.52 27.27
N LEU A 271 7.43 35.62 27.28
CA LEU A 271 7.77 34.75 26.17
C LEU A 271 7.22 33.35 26.40
N VAL A 272 6.66 32.76 25.35
CA VAL A 272 6.34 31.33 25.29
C VAL A 272 7.28 30.69 24.29
N ILE A 273 8.05 29.71 24.74
CA ILE A 273 8.89 28.87 23.87
C ILE A 273 8.16 27.54 23.72
N ALA A 274 7.75 27.22 22.50
CA ALA A 274 7.07 25.98 22.15
C ALA A 274 7.97 25.12 21.27
N ASN A 275 8.29 23.93 21.75
CA ASN A 275 9.02 22.91 21.03
C ASN A 275 8.03 21.92 20.42
N TYR A 276 8.17 21.67 19.13
CA TYR A 276 7.39 20.72 18.38
C TYR A 276 8.26 19.59 17.85
N ARG A 277 7.73 18.38 17.87
CA ARG A 277 8.29 17.26 17.13
C ARG A 277 7.51 17.05 15.84
N SER A 278 8.19 16.64 14.77
CA SER A 278 7.55 16.26 13.50
C SER A 278 8.06 14.92 12.98
N ILE A 279 7.17 14.24 12.26
CA ILE A 279 7.45 12.94 11.63
C ILE A 279 8.38 13.14 10.43
N TYR A 280 9.23 12.14 10.17
CA TYR A 280 9.94 12.05 8.91
C TYR A 280 9.01 11.96 7.72
N LYS A 281 9.19 12.88 6.78
CA LYS A 281 8.50 12.83 5.51
C LYS A 281 9.53 12.66 4.41
N SER A 282 9.40 11.55 3.72
CA SER A 282 10.21 11.19 2.58
C SER A 282 9.78 12.00 1.36
N GLU A 283 10.71 12.76 0.79
CA GLU A 283 10.53 13.54 -0.45
C GLU A 283 10.46 12.67 -1.72
N THR A 284 10.61 11.35 -1.60
CA THR A 284 10.63 10.45 -2.77
C THR A 284 9.34 10.50 -3.58
N MET A 285 9.52 10.28 -4.88
CA MET A 285 8.49 10.25 -5.93
C MET A 285 7.21 9.56 -5.47
N SER A 286 6.11 10.31 -5.47
CA SER A 286 4.79 9.80 -5.06
C SER A 286 4.03 9.16 -6.22
N ASN A 287 4.40 9.47 -7.47
CA ASN A 287 3.63 9.09 -8.65
C ASN A 287 4.40 8.12 -9.54
N TYR A 288 3.70 7.12 -10.07
CA TYR A 288 4.24 6.13 -11.00
C TYR A 288 4.83 6.73 -12.30
N ASN A 289 4.24 7.81 -12.78
CA ASN A 289 4.65 8.45 -14.04
C ASN A 289 6.00 9.13 -13.94
N ASP A 290 6.32 9.69 -12.76
CA ASP A 290 7.52 10.49 -12.51
C ASP A 290 8.77 9.62 -12.29
N ILE A 291 8.59 8.29 -12.20
CA ILE A 291 9.69 7.34 -12.05
C ILE A 291 10.38 7.14 -13.40
N ASP A 292 11.64 7.54 -13.46
CA ASP A 292 12.59 7.26 -14.54
C ASP A 292 14.03 7.08 -13.97
N GLU A 293 15.00 6.77 -14.83
CA GLU A 293 16.37 6.49 -14.38
C GLU A 293 17.10 7.72 -13.82
N GLU A 294 16.81 8.92 -14.33
CA GLU A 294 17.46 10.16 -13.91
C GLU A 294 16.93 10.55 -12.53
N SER A 295 15.61 10.52 -12.39
CA SER A 295 14.90 10.88 -11.17
C SER A 295 15.25 9.94 -10.00
N LEU A 296 15.41 8.63 -10.26
CA LEU A 296 15.89 7.67 -9.28
C LEU A 296 17.36 7.90 -8.84
N LYS A 297 18.23 8.38 -9.74
CA LYS A 297 19.62 8.71 -9.40
C LYS A 297 19.70 9.99 -8.57
N GLU A 298 18.91 11.01 -8.91
CA GLU A 298 18.80 12.22 -8.11
C GLU A 298 18.36 11.93 -6.68
N ASP A 299 17.30 11.12 -6.52
CA ASP A 299 16.78 10.77 -5.20
C ASP A 299 17.80 9.96 -4.39
N GLU A 300 18.55 9.05 -5.02
CA GLU A 300 19.63 8.31 -4.36
C GLU A 300 20.74 9.25 -3.85
N LEU A 301 21.12 10.26 -4.65
CA LEU A 301 22.08 11.28 -4.23
C LEU A 301 21.53 12.14 -3.08
N LYS A 302 20.26 12.55 -3.14
CA LYS A 302 19.60 13.31 -2.06
C LYS A 302 19.62 12.51 -0.76
N ILE A 303 19.18 11.25 -0.78
CA ILE A 303 19.14 10.36 0.40
C ILE A 303 20.54 10.18 1.00
N ARG A 304 21.56 9.90 0.16
CA ARG A 304 22.96 9.79 0.60
C ARG A 304 23.49 11.07 1.22
N ASN A 305 23.13 12.23 0.66
CA ASN A 305 23.51 13.53 1.19
C ASN A 305 22.84 13.83 2.54
N LEU A 306 21.54 13.51 2.69
CA LEU A 306 20.85 13.58 3.98
C LEU A 306 21.56 12.72 5.03
N LYS A 307 21.99 11.50 4.66
CA LYS A 307 22.73 10.63 5.56
C LYS A 307 24.09 11.19 5.96
N LYS A 308 24.88 11.68 4.99
CA LYS A 308 26.19 12.31 5.23
C LYS A 308 26.08 13.52 6.15
N LYS A 309 25.02 14.32 6.01
CA LYS A 309 24.72 15.48 6.87
C LYS A 309 24.10 15.11 8.22
N LYS A 310 24.01 13.81 8.55
CA LYS A 310 23.36 13.29 9.77
C LYS A 310 21.90 13.78 9.93
N GLN A 311 21.22 14.05 8.82
CA GLN A 311 19.86 14.59 8.80
C GLN A 311 18.76 13.52 8.84
N ILE A 312 19.14 12.26 8.64
CA ILE A 312 18.29 11.08 8.79
C ILE A 312 19.05 10.01 9.58
N ASP A 313 18.30 9.25 10.38
CA ASP A 313 18.86 8.14 11.14
C ASP A 313 19.26 6.95 10.23
N LYS A 314 19.78 5.86 10.82
CA LYS A 314 20.21 4.67 10.07
C LYS A 314 19.05 3.82 9.56
N GLU A 315 17.97 3.70 10.33
CA GLU A 315 16.78 2.95 9.95
C GLU A 315 16.07 3.61 8.77
N ILE A 316 15.86 4.92 8.84
CA ILE A 316 15.23 5.73 7.78
C ILE A 316 16.05 5.65 6.50
N TYR A 317 17.37 5.82 6.59
CA TYR A 317 18.24 5.65 5.44
C TYR A 317 18.11 4.26 4.81
N ASN A 318 18.07 3.20 5.62
CA ASN A 318 17.91 1.84 5.10
C ASN A 318 16.54 1.65 4.42
N GLN A 319 15.46 2.15 5.02
CA GLN A 319 14.11 2.08 4.44
C GLN A 319 13.99 2.88 3.13
N GLU A 320 14.59 4.07 3.07
CA GLU A 320 14.68 4.87 1.85
C GLU A 320 15.42 4.12 0.74
N MET A 321 16.58 3.53 1.03
CA MET A 321 17.35 2.79 0.05
C MET A 321 16.65 1.51 -0.41
N GLU A 322 15.94 0.82 0.48
CA GLU A 322 15.09 -0.33 0.14
C GLU A 322 13.91 0.09 -0.75
N TYR A 323 13.26 1.21 -0.43
CA TYR A 323 12.18 1.75 -1.24
C TYR A 323 12.67 2.17 -2.63
N LEU A 324 13.84 2.81 -2.71
CA LEU A 324 14.46 3.18 -3.97
C LEU A 324 14.86 1.96 -4.81
N SER A 325 15.34 0.88 -4.19
CA SER A 325 15.58 -0.42 -4.85
C SER A 325 14.29 -1.04 -5.39
N PHE A 326 13.18 -0.89 -4.66
CA PHE A 326 11.86 -1.29 -5.11
C PHE A 326 11.38 -0.45 -6.31
N LEU A 327 11.54 0.87 -6.28
CA LEU A 327 11.19 1.76 -7.39
C LEU A 327 12.03 1.49 -8.64
N LYS A 328 13.33 1.19 -8.51
CA LYS A 328 14.18 0.74 -9.62
C LYS A 328 13.59 -0.48 -10.32
N LYS A 329 13.09 -1.46 -9.55
CA LYS A 329 12.45 -2.65 -10.10
C LYS A 329 11.12 -2.34 -10.80
N ILE A 330 10.37 -1.36 -10.30
CA ILE A 330 9.16 -0.88 -10.97
C ILE A 330 9.49 -0.20 -12.30
N ASN A 331 10.54 0.64 -12.33
CA ASN A 331 10.99 1.28 -13.56
C ASN A 331 11.42 0.24 -14.62
N GLU A 332 12.12 -0.83 -14.21
CA GLU A 332 12.43 -1.95 -15.11
C GLU A 332 11.16 -2.60 -15.70
N ILE A 333 10.08 -2.76 -14.92
CA ILE A 333 8.83 -3.30 -15.47
C ILE A 333 8.18 -2.29 -16.42
N LYS A 334 8.19 -1.00 -16.08
CA LYS A 334 7.64 0.07 -16.91
C LYS A 334 8.30 0.10 -18.29
N THR A 335 9.62 0.08 -18.35
CA THR A 335 10.38 0.05 -19.61
C THR A 335 10.11 -1.23 -20.41
N GLU A 336 9.98 -2.37 -19.74
CA GLU A 336 9.61 -3.64 -20.38
C GLU A 336 8.19 -3.64 -20.94
N ILE A 337 7.22 -3.01 -20.26
CA ILE A 337 5.84 -2.81 -20.75
C ILE A 337 5.84 -1.93 -22.00
N GLU A 338 6.60 -0.83 -22.01
CA GLU A 338 6.72 0.03 -23.19
C GLU A 338 7.36 -0.72 -24.37
N SER A 339 8.40 -1.51 -24.09
CA SER A 339 9.04 -2.36 -25.09
C SER A 339 8.06 -3.41 -25.65
N PHE A 340 7.24 -4.02 -24.79
CA PHE A 340 6.16 -4.92 -25.19
C PHE A 340 5.13 -4.22 -26.10
N LYS A 341 4.65 -3.02 -25.72
CA LYS A 341 3.71 -2.24 -26.54
C LYS A 341 4.28 -1.95 -27.93
N LYS A 342 5.56 -1.53 -28.00
CA LYS A 342 6.28 -1.31 -29.26
C LYS A 342 6.47 -2.60 -30.09
N ALA A 343 6.64 -3.74 -29.44
CA ALA A 343 6.75 -5.03 -30.14
C ALA A 343 5.38 -5.50 -30.69
N LYS A 344 4.30 -5.24 -29.95
CA LYS A 344 2.92 -5.52 -30.35
C LYS A 344 2.50 -4.73 -31.58
N THR A 345 2.76 -3.43 -31.62
CA THR A 345 2.47 -2.60 -32.81
C THR A 345 3.24 -3.04 -34.05
N LYS A 346 4.43 -3.62 -33.88
CA LYS A 346 5.27 -4.16 -34.96
C LYS A 346 4.99 -5.64 -35.30
N GLY A 347 4.00 -6.28 -34.67
CA GLY A 347 3.63 -7.68 -34.93
C GLY A 347 4.72 -8.73 -34.62
N LYS A 348 5.69 -8.42 -33.74
CA LYS A 348 6.85 -9.31 -33.49
C LYS A 348 6.57 -10.34 -32.39
N GLU A 349 5.84 -11.42 -32.71
CA GLU A 349 5.39 -12.44 -31.72
C GLU A 349 6.50 -13.00 -30.81
N LYS A 350 7.69 -13.32 -31.34
CA LYS A 350 8.81 -13.82 -30.53
C LYS A 350 9.26 -12.80 -29.48
N LYS A 351 9.31 -11.50 -29.84
CA LYS A 351 9.66 -10.43 -28.92
C LYS A 351 8.55 -10.18 -27.91
N ILE A 352 7.29 -10.31 -28.31
CA ILE A 352 6.14 -10.22 -27.40
C ILE A 352 6.25 -11.28 -26.29
N SER A 353 6.47 -12.55 -26.66
CA SER A 353 6.61 -13.64 -25.69
C SER A 353 7.80 -13.43 -24.74
N SER A 354 8.98 -13.03 -25.25
CA SER A 354 10.14 -12.82 -24.39
C SER A 354 9.92 -11.68 -23.38
N LYS A 355 9.32 -10.57 -23.84
CA LYS A 355 9.00 -9.42 -22.99
C LYS A 355 7.96 -9.74 -21.93
N LEU A 356 6.89 -10.44 -22.29
CA LEU A 356 5.86 -10.87 -21.32
C LEU A 356 6.42 -11.80 -20.24
N LYS A 357 7.37 -12.69 -20.57
CA LYS A 357 8.04 -13.55 -19.58
C LYS A 357 8.88 -12.75 -18.58
N ILE A 358 9.62 -11.74 -19.05
CA ILE A 358 10.41 -10.85 -18.19
C ILE A 358 9.48 -10.05 -17.28
N ILE A 359 8.39 -9.47 -17.82
CA ILE A 359 7.38 -8.74 -17.06
C ILE A 359 6.77 -9.65 -15.98
N LEU A 360 6.42 -10.88 -16.33
CA LEU A 360 5.86 -11.87 -15.40
C LEU A 360 6.83 -12.18 -14.25
N MET A 361 8.09 -12.47 -14.56
CA MET A 361 9.10 -12.74 -13.53
C MET A 361 9.31 -11.53 -12.61
N ASN A 362 9.42 -10.33 -13.17
CA ASN A 362 9.63 -9.12 -12.39
C ASN A 362 8.41 -8.77 -11.53
N TYR A 363 7.18 -8.91 -12.04
CA TYR A 363 5.95 -8.68 -11.26
C TYR A 363 5.85 -9.62 -10.06
N LYS A 364 6.16 -10.91 -10.26
CA LYS A 364 6.23 -11.90 -9.18
C LYS A 364 7.28 -11.52 -8.12
N ASN A 365 8.46 -11.11 -8.56
CA ASN A 365 9.53 -10.67 -7.66
C ASN A 365 9.13 -9.45 -6.82
N ILE A 366 8.42 -8.48 -7.40
CA ILE A 366 7.89 -7.33 -6.67
C ILE A 366 6.88 -7.76 -5.62
N LYS A 367 5.92 -8.62 -5.99
CA LYS A 367 4.91 -9.12 -5.05
C LYS A 367 5.54 -9.87 -3.88
N ASN A 368 6.53 -10.73 -4.14
CA ASN A 368 7.30 -11.42 -3.11
C ASN A 368 8.08 -10.45 -2.20
N LYS A 369 8.64 -9.38 -2.78
CA LYS A 369 9.34 -8.34 -2.00
C LYS A 369 8.38 -7.61 -1.05
N ILE A 370 7.17 -7.29 -1.48
CA ILE A 370 6.17 -6.65 -0.62
C ILE A 370 5.83 -7.55 0.56
N GLU A 371 5.55 -8.83 0.31
CA GLU A 371 5.28 -9.80 1.38
C GLU A 371 6.50 -9.97 2.33
N PHE A 372 7.72 -9.94 1.79
CA PHE A 372 8.95 -9.93 2.59
C PHE A 372 9.06 -8.69 3.48
N TYR A 373 8.78 -7.49 2.95
CA TYR A 373 8.83 -6.24 3.72
C TYR A 373 7.74 -6.20 4.81
N GLU A 374 6.52 -6.63 4.50
CA GLU A 374 5.45 -6.74 5.49
C GLU A 374 5.83 -7.66 6.65
N ASN A 375 6.45 -8.80 6.36
CA ASN A 375 6.87 -9.75 7.40
C ASN A 375 8.06 -9.24 8.22
N ASN A 376 9.08 -8.67 7.57
CA ASN A 376 10.31 -8.25 8.25
C ASN A 376 10.17 -6.93 9.00
N PHE A 377 9.26 -6.06 8.58
CA PHE A 377 9.08 -4.74 9.17
C PHE A 377 7.78 -4.59 9.97
N LYS A 378 7.07 -5.69 10.23
CA LYS A 378 5.79 -5.68 10.96
C LYS A 378 5.83 -4.96 12.32
N ASN A 379 6.98 -4.94 12.98
CA ASN A 379 7.17 -4.34 14.30
C ASN A 379 7.83 -2.94 14.24
N LYS A 380 8.15 -2.43 13.04
CA LYS A 380 8.81 -1.13 12.89
C LYS A 380 7.77 -0.05 12.60
N THR A 381 7.58 0.88 13.54
CA THR A 381 6.61 1.98 13.39
C THR A 381 6.93 2.86 12.18
N THR A 382 8.21 3.09 11.90
CA THR A 382 8.69 3.79 10.70
C THR A 382 8.11 3.18 9.42
N TYR A 383 8.16 1.85 9.29
CA TYR A 383 7.60 1.17 8.12
C TYR A 383 6.09 1.31 8.08
N LEU A 384 5.40 0.94 9.16
CA LEU A 384 3.93 0.94 9.23
C LEU A 384 3.33 2.33 8.93
N ASN A 385 3.92 3.39 9.48
CA ASN A 385 3.34 4.73 9.43
C ASN A 385 3.81 5.55 8.21
N ILE A 386 4.99 5.25 7.64
CA ILE A 386 5.60 6.07 6.57
C ILE A 386 5.75 5.30 5.26
N PHE A 387 6.30 4.09 5.28
CA PHE A 387 6.70 3.39 4.04
C PHE A 387 5.68 2.37 3.53
N GLN A 388 4.90 1.74 4.41
CA GLN A 388 3.97 0.66 4.03
C GLN A 388 2.97 1.13 2.96
N THR A 389 2.34 2.28 3.18
CA THR A 389 1.43 2.90 2.21
C THR A 389 2.13 3.19 0.89
N LYS A 390 3.38 3.69 0.92
CA LYS A 390 4.17 3.94 -0.30
C LYS A 390 4.41 2.68 -1.14
N TYR A 391 4.72 1.55 -0.51
CA TYR A 391 4.89 0.28 -1.22
C TYR A 391 3.56 -0.20 -1.83
N ILE A 392 2.47 -0.14 -1.06
CA ILE A 392 1.14 -0.59 -1.48
C ILE A 392 0.60 0.28 -2.62
N ASP A 393 0.66 1.60 -2.50
CA ASP A 393 0.16 2.54 -3.50
C ASP A 393 0.91 2.36 -4.82
N MET A 394 2.23 2.28 -4.76
CA MET A 394 3.05 2.11 -5.96
C MET A 394 2.85 0.75 -6.63
N PHE A 395 2.65 -0.31 -5.85
CA PHE A 395 2.26 -1.61 -6.37
C PHE A 395 0.88 -1.57 -7.03
N ASN A 396 -0.09 -0.89 -6.42
CA ASN A 396 -1.43 -0.73 -6.97
C ASN A 396 -1.40 0.04 -8.30
N PHE A 397 -0.61 1.11 -8.40
CA PHE A 397 -0.40 1.83 -9.66
C PHE A 397 0.21 0.93 -10.74
N LEU A 398 1.22 0.12 -10.39
CA LEU A 398 1.76 -0.88 -11.31
C LEU A 398 0.67 -1.89 -11.74
N SER A 399 -0.06 -2.46 -10.79
CA SER A 399 -1.12 -3.44 -11.06
C SER A 399 -2.29 -2.88 -11.88
N ALA A 400 -2.56 -1.58 -11.82
CA ALA A 400 -3.56 -0.91 -12.65
C ALA A 400 -3.10 -0.81 -14.12
N ASN A 401 -1.81 -0.55 -14.36
CA ASN A 401 -1.25 -0.50 -15.72
C ASN A 401 -1.34 -1.83 -16.48
N PHE A 402 -1.50 -2.96 -15.77
CA PHE A 402 -1.68 -4.28 -16.38
C PHE A 402 -3.10 -4.49 -16.92
N GLU A 403 -4.10 -3.70 -16.49
CA GLU A 403 -5.49 -3.88 -16.92
C GLU A 403 -5.76 -3.40 -18.35
N ASN A 404 -4.90 -2.51 -18.88
CA ASN A 404 -5.11 -1.86 -20.17
C ASN A 404 -4.94 -2.80 -21.37
N GLU A 405 -4.19 -3.89 -21.22
CA GLU A 405 -3.88 -4.84 -22.30
C GLU A 405 -4.19 -6.26 -21.86
N LYS A 406 -4.87 -7.04 -22.73
CA LYS A 406 -5.31 -8.42 -22.40
C LYS A 406 -4.15 -9.31 -21.96
N GLU A 407 -3.01 -9.23 -22.63
CA GLU A 407 -1.83 -10.06 -22.35
C GLU A 407 -1.18 -9.68 -21.00
N LEU A 408 -1.12 -8.38 -20.67
CA LEU A 408 -0.61 -7.91 -19.38
C LEU A 408 -1.57 -8.30 -18.24
N LYS A 409 -2.88 -8.15 -18.44
CA LYS A 409 -3.89 -8.60 -17.48
C LYS A 409 -3.74 -10.10 -17.20
N ASN A 410 -3.43 -10.87 -18.23
CA ASN A 410 -3.19 -12.29 -18.09
C ASN A 410 -1.91 -12.61 -17.29
N VAL A 411 -0.82 -11.83 -17.42
CA VAL A 411 0.36 -11.93 -16.52
C VAL A 411 -0.06 -11.79 -15.05
N LYS A 412 -0.81 -10.73 -14.74
CA LYS A 412 -1.30 -10.46 -13.38
C LYS A 412 -2.16 -11.61 -12.86
N ASN A 413 -3.08 -12.11 -13.68
CA ASN A 413 -3.96 -13.22 -13.33
C ASN A 413 -3.18 -14.51 -13.06
N ILE A 414 -2.21 -14.87 -13.91
CA ILE A 414 -1.36 -16.06 -13.74
C ILE A 414 -0.69 -16.03 -12.36
N ILE A 415 -0.03 -14.93 -12.02
CA ILE A 415 0.72 -14.80 -10.77
C ILE A 415 -0.24 -14.83 -9.57
N ASN A 416 -1.34 -14.08 -9.63
CA ASN A 416 -2.32 -14.04 -8.56
C ASN A 416 -2.97 -15.40 -8.30
N ILE A 417 -3.30 -16.14 -9.35
CA ILE A 417 -3.89 -17.48 -9.24
C ILE A 417 -2.87 -18.46 -8.67
N ILE A 418 -1.63 -18.45 -9.14
CA ILE A 418 -0.57 -19.33 -8.63
C ILE A 418 -0.36 -19.07 -7.13
N ASP A 419 -0.21 -17.81 -6.72
CA ASP A 419 0.00 -17.47 -5.30
C ASP A 419 -1.20 -17.87 -4.43
N PHE A 420 -2.42 -17.64 -4.94
CA PHE A 420 -3.63 -18.02 -4.22
C PHE A 420 -3.73 -19.55 -4.06
N LEU A 421 -3.45 -20.30 -5.12
CA LEU A 421 -3.44 -21.77 -5.09
C LEU A 421 -2.35 -22.30 -4.16
N ASN A 422 -1.14 -21.73 -4.18
CA ASN A 422 -0.06 -22.12 -3.27
C ASN A 422 -0.49 -22.01 -1.79
N LYS A 423 -1.24 -20.96 -1.43
CA LYS A 423 -1.69 -20.72 -0.05
C LYS A 423 -2.95 -21.50 0.34
N ASN A 424 -3.85 -21.80 -0.61
CA ASN A 424 -5.20 -22.29 -0.31
C ASN A 424 -5.56 -23.65 -0.93
N PHE A 425 -4.59 -24.37 -1.52
CA PHE A 425 -4.86 -25.59 -2.29
C PHE A 425 -5.70 -26.62 -1.54
N GLU A 426 -5.39 -26.90 -0.27
CA GLU A 426 -6.09 -27.91 0.54
C GLU A 426 -7.55 -27.56 0.81
N LYS A 427 -7.85 -26.28 1.00
CA LYS A 427 -9.23 -25.81 1.21
C LYS A 427 -10.04 -25.98 -0.08
N ILE A 428 -9.45 -25.59 -1.20
CA ILE A 428 -10.06 -25.68 -2.53
C ILE A 428 -10.29 -27.14 -2.90
N SER A 429 -9.32 -28.02 -2.65
CA SER A 429 -9.37 -29.42 -3.04
C SER A 429 -10.49 -30.20 -2.34
N LYS A 430 -10.95 -29.78 -1.15
CA LYS A 430 -12.02 -30.45 -0.41
C LYS A 430 -13.42 -30.15 -0.96
N LYS A 431 -13.66 -28.96 -1.54
CA LYS A 431 -15.00 -28.52 -1.95
C LYS A 431 -15.20 -28.55 -3.46
N GLN A 432 -16.18 -29.33 -3.94
CA GLN A 432 -16.47 -29.49 -5.37
C GLN A 432 -16.73 -28.16 -6.10
N LYS A 433 -17.53 -27.27 -5.51
CA LYS A 433 -17.85 -25.97 -6.11
C LYS A 433 -16.59 -25.11 -6.29
N GLU A 434 -15.69 -25.10 -5.30
CA GLU A 434 -14.43 -24.36 -5.38
C GLU A 434 -13.51 -24.97 -6.44
N ARG A 435 -13.33 -26.31 -6.46
CA ARG A 435 -12.55 -26.99 -7.52
C ARG A 435 -13.03 -26.65 -8.92
N ASN A 436 -14.33 -26.76 -9.18
CA ASN A 436 -14.90 -26.49 -10.50
C ASN A 436 -14.74 -25.02 -10.92
N ASN A 437 -14.89 -24.07 -9.98
CA ASN A 437 -14.64 -22.66 -10.25
C ASN A 437 -13.17 -22.39 -10.64
N TYR A 438 -12.20 -22.95 -9.90
CA TYR A 438 -10.78 -22.77 -10.25
C TYR A 438 -10.39 -23.49 -11.54
N LEU A 439 -10.93 -24.68 -11.81
CA LEU A 439 -10.74 -25.34 -13.11
C LEU A 439 -11.25 -24.49 -14.28
N LYS A 440 -12.43 -23.86 -14.14
CA LYS A 440 -12.94 -22.92 -15.14
C LYS A 440 -11.96 -21.77 -15.39
N ILE A 441 -11.46 -21.15 -14.33
CA ILE A 441 -10.52 -20.03 -14.42
C ILE A 441 -9.21 -20.49 -15.09
N LEU A 442 -8.62 -21.59 -14.62
CA LEU A 442 -7.33 -22.11 -15.11
C LEU A 442 -7.39 -22.51 -16.59
N HIS A 443 -8.47 -23.15 -17.03
CA HIS A 443 -8.67 -23.51 -18.44
C HIS A 443 -8.90 -22.29 -19.35
N ASN A 444 -9.33 -21.15 -18.80
CA ASN A 444 -9.56 -19.91 -19.53
C ASN A 444 -8.32 -19.00 -19.58
N LEU A 445 -7.22 -19.35 -18.89
CA LEU A 445 -5.97 -18.59 -18.96
C LEU A 445 -5.30 -18.79 -20.32
N ASP A 446 -4.86 -17.68 -20.94
CA ASP A 446 -4.16 -17.73 -22.22
C ASP A 446 -2.66 -17.97 -22.00
N LEU A 447 -2.21 -19.21 -22.16
CA LEU A 447 -0.81 -19.56 -21.93
C LEU A 447 0.06 -19.46 -23.19
N LYS A 448 -0.47 -18.98 -24.33
CA LYS A 448 0.24 -18.97 -25.64
C LYS A 448 1.62 -18.32 -25.55
N PHE A 449 1.74 -17.21 -24.82
CA PHE A 449 2.99 -16.46 -24.72
C PHE A 449 3.93 -16.93 -23.60
N PHE A 450 3.49 -17.86 -22.75
CA PHE A 450 4.21 -18.32 -21.57
C PHE A 450 4.75 -19.75 -21.71
N ILE A 451 4.76 -20.28 -22.94
CA ILE A 451 5.25 -21.62 -23.25
C ILE A 451 6.67 -21.84 -22.69
N LYS A 452 6.87 -22.97 -22.01
CA LYS A 452 8.07 -23.41 -21.28
C LYS A 452 8.43 -22.60 -20.02
N SER A 453 7.61 -21.66 -19.57
CA SER A 453 7.83 -20.97 -18.30
C SER A 453 7.60 -21.90 -17.09
N LEU A 454 8.19 -21.56 -15.94
CA LEU A 454 7.91 -22.28 -14.69
C LEU A 454 6.44 -22.12 -14.28
N GLU A 455 5.88 -20.93 -14.50
CA GLU A 455 4.50 -20.60 -14.18
C GLU A 455 3.49 -21.40 -15.01
N GLU A 456 3.76 -21.62 -16.30
CA GLU A 456 2.96 -22.53 -17.13
C GLU A 456 2.99 -23.95 -16.58
N LYS A 457 4.18 -24.47 -16.21
CA LYS A 457 4.31 -25.80 -15.60
C LYS A 457 3.53 -25.90 -14.30
N SER A 458 3.58 -24.87 -13.46
CA SER A 458 2.80 -24.80 -12.21
C SER A 458 1.30 -24.81 -12.48
N ILE A 459 0.80 -24.03 -13.43
CA ILE A 459 -0.63 -24.02 -13.80
C ILE A 459 -1.05 -25.40 -14.31
N LYS A 460 -0.29 -26.02 -15.21
CA LYS A 460 -0.58 -27.37 -15.72
C LYS A 460 -0.64 -28.39 -14.59
N LYS A 461 0.34 -28.38 -13.68
CA LYS A 461 0.35 -29.24 -12.48
C LYS A 461 -0.88 -29.03 -11.60
N TYR A 462 -1.32 -27.78 -11.41
CA TYR A 462 -2.54 -27.49 -10.63
C TYR A 462 -3.81 -27.97 -11.33
N ILE A 463 -3.92 -27.81 -12.65
CA ILE A 463 -5.02 -28.37 -13.44
C ILE A 463 -5.06 -29.88 -13.27
N GLU A 464 -3.94 -30.57 -13.51
CA GLU A 464 -3.85 -32.03 -13.40
C GLU A 464 -4.27 -32.55 -12.02
N LYS A 465 -3.77 -31.94 -10.95
CA LYS A 465 -4.14 -32.31 -9.58
C LYS A 465 -5.62 -32.08 -9.28
N LEU A 466 -6.16 -30.92 -9.66
CA LEU A 466 -7.58 -30.62 -9.43
C LEU A 466 -8.50 -31.54 -10.24
N GLU A 467 -8.14 -31.85 -11.48
CA GLU A 467 -8.88 -32.78 -12.33
C GLU A 467 -8.82 -34.22 -11.80
N GLU A 468 -7.67 -34.65 -11.28
CA GLU A 468 -7.52 -35.97 -10.67
C GLU A 468 -8.39 -36.12 -9.42
N ILE A 469 -8.41 -35.11 -8.55
CA ILE A 469 -9.25 -35.10 -7.34
C ILE A 469 -10.73 -35.10 -7.73
N GLU A 470 -11.14 -34.25 -8.67
CA GLU A 470 -12.53 -34.21 -9.16
C GLU A 470 -12.96 -35.55 -9.77
N PHE A 471 -12.08 -36.17 -10.57
CA PHE A 471 -12.32 -37.49 -11.14
C PHE A 471 -12.47 -38.57 -10.06
N ASN A 472 -11.54 -38.64 -9.13
CA ASN A 472 -11.51 -39.66 -8.09
C ASN A 472 -12.71 -39.56 -7.13
N MET A 473 -13.11 -38.33 -6.77
CA MET A 473 -14.22 -38.12 -5.82
C MET A 473 -15.60 -38.29 -6.47
N ASN A 474 -15.80 -37.80 -7.71
CA ASN A 474 -17.14 -37.66 -8.26
C ASN A 474 -17.46 -38.58 -9.43
N PHE A 475 -16.46 -39.20 -10.07
CA PHE A 475 -16.69 -39.99 -11.29
C PHE A 475 -16.18 -41.44 -11.19
N LYS A 476 -15.09 -41.69 -10.45
CA LYS A 476 -14.43 -43.01 -10.43
C LYS A 476 -15.35 -44.15 -9.99
N ASN A 477 -16.14 -43.97 -8.94
CA ASN A 477 -17.01 -45.02 -8.43
C ASN A 477 -18.18 -45.31 -9.38
N ASP A 478 -18.80 -44.27 -9.93
CA ASP A 478 -19.91 -44.43 -10.87
C ASP A 478 -19.45 -45.04 -12.20
N LEU A 479 -18.25 -44.68 -12.67
CA LEU A 479 -17.63 -45.32 -13.83
C LEU A 479 -17.25 -46.78 -13.58
N LYS A 480 -16.75 -47.12 -12.38
CA LYS A 480 -16.51 -48.52 -12.00
C LYS A 480 -17.81 -49.32 -11.99
N LYS A 481 -18.87 -48.77 -11.40
CA LYS A 481 -20.20 -49.39 -11.39
C LYS A 481 -20.71 -49.64 -12.80
N LEU A 482 -20.59 -48.65 -13.71
CA LEU A 482 -21.01 -48.80 -15.10
C LEU A 482 -20.18 -49.87 -15.84
N ASN A 483 -18.87 -49.92 -15.64
CA ASN A 483 -18.01 -50.95 -16.25
C ASN A 483 -18.31 -52.37 -15.73
N SER A 484 -18.73 -52.51 -14.47
CA SER A 484 -19.13 -53.80 -13.90
C SER A 484 -20.61 -54.13 -14.10
N ALA A 485 -21.41 -53.18 -14.59
CA ALA A 485 -22.84 -53.38 -14.79
C ALA A 485 -23.08 -54.37 -15.94
N LYS A 486 -24.14 -55.16 -15.81
CA LYS A 486 -24.61 -55.96 -16.93
C LYS A 486 -25.03 -55.03 -18.07
N ILE A 487 -24.66 -55.40 -19.29
CA ILE A 487 -25.03 -54.68 -20.50
C ILE A 487 -26.52 -54.95 -20.75
N ASP A 488 -27.37 -54.06 -20.25
CA ASP A 488 -28.82 -54.08 -20.39
C ASP A 488 -29.40 -52.65 -20.33
N SER A 489 -30.67 -52.50 -20.74
CA SER A 489 -31.38 -51.21 -20.77
C SER A 489 -31.66 -50.65 -19.37
N LEU A 490 -31.70 -51.50 -18.35
CA LEU A 490 -31.95 -51.11 -16.96
C LEU A 490 -30.83 -50.27 -16.39
N ASN A 491 -29.61 -50.34 -16.93
CA ASN A 491 -28.46 -49.56 -16.45
C ASN A 491 -28.26 -48.22 -17.19
N LEU A 492 -29.15 -47.85 -18.12
CA LEU A 492 -29.08 -46.56 -18.84
C LEU A 492 -29.19 -45.33 -17.92
N TYR A 493 -29.89 -45.44 -16.78
CA TYR A 493 -29.97 -44.33 -15.80
C TYR A 493 -28.59 -43.93 -15.24
N LEU A 494 -27.64 -44.86 -15.16
CA LEU A 494 -26.27 -44.57 -14.72
C LEU A 494 -25.55 -43.67 -15.74
N ILE A 495 -25.79 -43.89 -17.03
CA ILE A 495 -25.26 -43.06 -18.12
C ILE A 495 -25.86 -41.66 -18.06
N ASP A 496 -27.19 -41.56 -17.89
CA ASP A 496 -27.86 -40.26 -17.79
C ASP A 496 -27.38 -39.46 -16.57
N SER A 497 -27.18 -40.12 -15.43
CA SER A 497 -26.60 -39.51 -14.23
C SER A 497 -25.18 -39.00 -14.48
N LEU A 498 -24.33 -39.82 -15.09
CA LEU A 498 -22.95 -39.45 -15.46
C LEU A 498 -22.91 -38.28 -16.46
N ASN A 499 -23.79 -38.27 -17.45
CA ASN A 499 -23.90 -37.20 -18.44
C ASN A 499 -24.36 -35.88 -17.80
N LYS A 500 -25.32 -35.92 -16.87
CA LYS A 500 -25.72 -34.74 -16.08
C LYS A 500 -24.57 -34.21 -15.23
N ASN A 501 -23.76 -35.09 -14.63
CA ASN A 501 -22.61 -34.70 -13.82
C ASN A 501 -21.47 -34.12 -14.68
N ILE A 502 -21.22 -34.65 -15.88
CA ILE A 502 -20.27 -34.08 -16.87
C ILE A 502 -20.63 -32.63 -17.22
N GLN A 503 -21.91 -32.34 -17.45
CA GLN A 503 -22.35 -31.00 -17.87
C GLN A 503 -22.04 -29.93 -16.81
N LYS A 504 -22.03 -30.32 -15.52
CA LYS A 504 -21.78 -29.43 -14.39
C LYS A 504 -20.30 -29.21 -14.06
N THR A 505 -19.39 -30.03 -14.58
CA THR A 505 -17.95 -29.94 -14.28
C THR A 505 -17.16 -29.21 -15.37
N PHE A 506 -16.05 -28.57 -14.98
CA PHE A 506 -15.05 -27.98 -15.88
C PHE A 506 -13.81 -28.88 -16.07
N CYS A 507 -13.79 -30.07 -15.46
CA CYS A 507 -12.70 -31.04 -15.58
C CYS A 507 -12.67 -31.67 -16.99
N LYS A 508 -11.68 -31.33 -17.82
CA LYS A 508 -11.58 -31.87 -19.20
C LYS A 508 -11.32 -33.38 -19.18
N LYS A 509 -10.38 -33.85 -18.36
CA LYS A 509 -10.09 -35.29 -18.20
C LYS A 509 -11.34 -36.11 -17.83
N CYS A 510 -12.18 -35.58 -16.94
CA CYS A 510 -13.43 -36.21 -16.54
C CYS A 510 -14.39 -36.33 -17.73
N LYS A 511 -14.56 -35.25 -18.51
CA LYS A 511 -15.41 -35.27 -19.71
C LYS A 511 -14.94 -36.30 -20.73
N THR A 512 -13.64 -36.35 -21.00
CA THR A 512 -13.08 -37.28 -21.99
C THR A 512 -13.24 -38.74 -21.55
N ASN A 513 -12.93 -39.05 -20.29
CA ASN A 513 -13.02 -40.41 -19.76
C ASN A 513 -14.47 -40.91 -19.69
N VAL A 514 -15.39 -40.07 -19.18
CA VAL A 514 -16.79 -40.47 -19.07
C VAL A 514 -17.38 -40.67 -20.47
N LYS A 515 -17.17 -39.75 -21.41
CA LYS A 515 -17.62 -39.93 -22.81
C LYS A 515 -17.11 -41.22 -23.46
N LYS A 516 -15.83 -41.56 -23.23
CA LYS A 516 -15.23 -42.79 -23.76
C LYS A 516 -15.91 -44.04 -23.18
N ILE A 517 -16.12 -44.06 -21.87
CA ILE A 517 -16.69 -45.24 -21.18
C ILE A 517 -18.18 -45.37 -21.47
N THR A 518 -18.96 -44.28 -21.39
CA THR A 518 -20.39 -44.31 -21.73
C THR A 518 -20.61 -44.69 -23.19
N GLY A 519 -19.80 -44.17 -24.11
CA GLY A 519 -19.86 -44.54 -25.53
C GLY A 519 -19.57 -46.02 -25.77
N ASN A 520 -18.61 -46.61 -25.04
CA ASN A 520 -18.32 -48.04 -25.14
C ASN A 520 -19.47 -48.91 -24.59
N PHE A 521 -20.08 -48.50 -23.47
CA PHE A 521 -21.23 -49.21 -22.91
C PHE A 521 -22.43 -49.16 -23.86
N GLU A 522 -22.75 -48.00 -24.43
CA GLU A 522 -23.82 -47.85 -25.42
C GLU A 522 -23.57 -48.69 -26.68
N LYS A 523 -22.31 -48.72 -27.17
CA LYS A 523 -21.92 -49.57 -28.30
C LYS A 523 -22.12 -51.06 -27.99
N ASN A 524 -21.69 -51.51 -26.81
CA ASN A 524 -21.83 -52.91 -26.42
C ASN A 524 -23.30 -53.30 -26.20
N LEU A 525 -24.11 -52.41 -25.62
CA LEU A 525 -25.56 -52.61 -25.49
C LEU A 525 -26.22 -52.72 -26.86
N PHE A 526 -25.80 -51.89 -27.79
CA PHE A 526 -26.28 -51.95 -29.16
C PHE A 526 -25.95 -53.30 -29.83
N ASN A 527 -24.71 -53.76 -29.72
CA ASN A 527 -24.27 -55.04 -30.28
C ASN A 527 -25.03 -56.23 -29.66
N LYS A 528 -25.21 -56.24 -28.33
CA LYS A 528 -25.98 -57.29 -27.66
C LYS A 528 -27.43 -57.34 -28.14
N ASN A 529 -28.08 -56.19 -28.27
CA ASN A 529 -29.43 -56.12 -28.80
C ASN A 529 -29.48 -56.67 -30.24
N LEU A 530 -28.48 -56.36 -31.08
CA LEU A 530 -28.38 -56.91 -32.44
C LEU A 530 -28.21 -58.44 -32.45
N GLU A 531 -27.40 -59.00 -31.56
CA GLU A 531 -27.25 -60.45 -31.43
C GLU A 531 -28.55 -61.12 -30.99
N GLU A 532 -29.26 -60.57 -30.00
CA GLU A 532 -30.59 -61.05 -29.60
C GLU A 532 -31.60 -60.96 -30.76
N PHE A 533 -31.54 -59.88 -31.54
CA PHE A 533 -32.35 -59.74 -32.75
C PHE A 533 -32.02 -60.80 -33.80
N SER A 534 -30.74 -61.09 -34.03
CA SER A 534 -30.28 -62.11 -34.99
C SER A 534 -30.70 -63.52 -34.56
N ASN A 535 -30.63 -63.83 -33.26
CA ASN A 535 -31.04 -65.13 -32.72
C ASN A 535 -32.57 -65.32 -32.81
N ASN A 536 -33.36 -64.32 -32.43
CA ASN A 536 -34.82 -64.36 -32.60
C ASN A 536 -35.21 -64.50 -34.08
N PHE A 537 -34.46 -63.87 -34.98
CA PHE A 537 -34.64 -64.00 -36.42
C PHE A 537 -34.35 -65.43 -36.91
N PHE A 538 -33.29 -66.06 -36.41
CA PHE A 538 -32.96 -67.45 -36.75
C PHE A 538 -34.07 -68.42 -36.29
N GLU A 539 -34.62 -68.24 -35.08
CA GLU A 539 -35.74 -69.05 -34.61
C GLU A 539 -36.99 -68.92 -35.49
N ILE A 540 -37.35 -67.71 -35.91
CA ILE A 540 -38.47 -67.46 -36.83
C ILE A 540 -38.22 -68.14 -38.18
N SER A 541 -36.97 -68.15 -38.67
CA SER A 541 -36.61 -68.81 -39.92
C SER A 541 -36.79 -70.34 -39.84
N ILE A 542 -36.38 -70.97 -38.74
CA ILE A 542 -36.57 -72.41 -38.50
C ILE A 542 -38.06 -72.78 -38.39
N LEU A 543 -38.84 -71.96 -37.69
CA LEU A 543 -40.29 -72.16 -37.58
C LEU A 543 -40.96 -72.11 -38.96
N SER A 544 -40.53 -71.18 -39.82
CA SER A 544 -41.03 -71.08 -41.20
C SER A 544 -40.72 -72.31 -42.05
N GLU A 545 -39.51 -72.90 -41.92
CA GLU A 545 -39.13 -74.14 -42.61
C GLU A 545 -39.89 -75.37 -42.10
N ARG A 546 -40.24 -75.42 -40.80
CA ARG A 546 -41.06 -76.52 -40.25
C ARG A 546 -42.49 -76.50 -40.79
N VAL A 547 -43.08 -75.31 -40.97
CA VAL A 547 -44.40 -75.19 -41.60
C VAL A 547 -44.38 -75.60 -43.06
N GLU A 548 -43.28 -75.39 -43.79
CA GLU A 548 -43.14 -75.87 -45.17
C GLU A 548 -43.17 -77.41 -45.27
N LYS A 549 -42.58 -78.12 -44.31
CA LYS A 549 -42.52 -79.60 -44.36
C LYS A 549 -43.87 -80.27 -44.05
N ASN A 550 -44.76 -79.61 -43.31
CA ASN A 550 -45.97 -80.25 -42.75
C ASN A 550 -47.26 -80.01 -43.57
N LEU A 551 -47.26 -79.22 -44.64
CA LEU A 551 -48.47 -78.89 -45.42
C LEU A 551 -48.41 -79.47 -46.84
N LYS A 552 -49.01 -80.66 -47.05
CA LYS A 552 -49.16 -81.34 -48.35
C LYS A 552 -50.60 -81.27 -48.88
N ILE A 553 -51.10 -80.06 -49.19
CA ILE A 553 -52.40 -79.87 -49.88
C ILE A 553 -52.24 -78.77 -50.95
N ASP A 554 -52.47 -79.11 -52.22
CA ASP A 554 -52.14 -78.28 -53.40
C ASP A 554 -52.89 -76.94 -53.47
N SER A 555 -54.11 -76.84 -52.93
CA SER A 555 -54.87 -75.58 -52.87
C SER A 555 -54.31 -74.59 -51.85
N ILE A 556 -53.63 -75.11 -50.82
CA ILE A 556 -52.98 -74.34 -49.75
C ILE A 556 -51.61 -73.85 -50.22
N GLN A 557 -50.90 -74.63 -51.05
CA GLN A 557 -49.59 -74.26 -51.61
C GLN A 557 -49.61 -72.93 -52.40
N LYS A 558 -50.70 -72.61 -53.10
CA LYS A 558 -50.79 -71.37 -53.91
C LYS A 558 -50.95 -70.11 -53.04
N LYS A 559 -51.78 -70.17 -51.98
CA LYS A 559 -51.91 -69.08 -50.99
C LYS A 559 -50.66 -68.97 -50.11
N LEU A 560 -50.06 -70.09 -49.72
CA LEU A 560 -48.77 -70.13 -49.04
C LEU A 560 -47.64 -69.59 -49.92
N GLY A 561 -47.64 -69.82 -51.23
CA GLY A 561 -46.64 -69.29 -52.16
C GLY A 561 -46.63 -67.75 -52.24
N ILE A 562 -47.81 -67.13 -52.18
CA ILE A 562 -47.94 -65.66 -52.12
C ILE A 562 -47.46 -65.13 -50.77
N ALA A 563 -47.88 -65.76 -49.67
CA ALA A 563 -47.39 -65.42 -48.33
C ALA A 563 -45.87 -65.60 -48.22
N LYS A 564 -45.32 -66.68 -48.78
CA LYS A 564 -43.89 -67.01 -48.87
C LYS A 564 -43.13 -65.95 -49.67
N ASN A 565 -43.67 -65.47 -50.78
CA ASN A 565 -43.05 -64.38 -51.55
C ASN A 565 -43.07 -63.05 -50.79
N ILE A 566 -44.14 -62.75 -50.06
CA ILE A 566 -44.23 -61.55 -49.21
C ILE A 566 -43.21 -61.64 -48.06
N ILE A 567 -43.17 -62.77 -47.36
CA ILE A 567 -42.23 -63.03 -46.26
C ILE A 567 -40.79 -63.03 -46.77
N SER A 568 -40.49 -63.69 -47.89
CA SER A 568 -39.16 -63.72 -48.51
C SER A 568 -38.68 -62.33 -48.99
N ARG A 569 -39.57 -61.52 -49.58
CA ARG A 569 -39.25 -60.12 -49.94
C ARG A 569 -38.99 -59.26 -48.71
N LYS A 570 -39.84 -59.37 -47.68
CA LYS A 570 -39.64 -58.67 -46.40
C LYS A 570 -38.33 -59.11 -45.74
N HIS A 571 -38.01 -60.41 -45.79
CA HIS A 571 -36.78 -61.02 -45.27
C HIS A 571 -35.52 -60.55 -46.01
N LYS A 572 -35.54 -60.48 -47.34
CA LYS A 572 -34.43 -59.96 -48.16
C LYS A 572 -34.17 -58.47 -47.89
N ASN A 573 -35.23 -57.69 -47.71
CA ASN A 573 -35.12 -56.28 -47.31
C ASN A 573 -34.59 -56.12 -45.88
N LEU A 574 -34.99 -57.00 -44.95
CA LEU A 574 -34.49 -57.00 -43.59
C LEU A 574 -32.99 -57.33 -43.53
N ARG A 575 -32.53 -58.36 -44.27
CA ARG A 575 -31.10 -58.72 -44.38
C ARG A 575 -30.25 -57.57 -44.93
N LYS A 576 -30.72 -56.88 -45.98
CA LYS A 576 -30.01 -55.71 -46.52
C LYS A 576 -29.86 -54.59 -45.49
N LYS A 577 -30.90 -54.36 -44.67
CA LYS A 577 -30.86 -53.37 -43.59
C LYS A 577 -29.89 -53.79 -42.47
N ILE A 578 -29.86 -55.07 -42.10
CA ILE A 578 -28.91 -55.60 -41.09
C ILE A 578 -27.46 -55.46 -41.56
N ILE A 579 -27.15 -55.83 -42.82
CA ILE A 579 -25.81 -55.67 -43.39
C ILE A 579 -25.39 -54.19 -43.40
N SER A 580 -26.30 -53.28 -43.77
CA SER A 580 -26.01 -51.83 -43.72
C SER A 580 -25.76 -51.29 -42.31
N ILE A 581 -26.30 -51.96 -41.27
CA ILE A 581 -26.07 -51.61 -39.87
C ILE A 581 -24.67 -52.07 -39.43
N ASP A 582 -24.27 -53.30 -39.79
CA ASP A 582 -22.93 -53.83 -39.51
C ASP A 582 -21.83 -52.99 -40.17
N GLU A 583 -22.06 -52.53 -41.41
CA GLU A 583 -21.13 -51.63 -42.11
C GLU A 583 -21.02 -50.26 -41.41
N LYS A 584 -22.15 -49.65 -41.04
CA LYS A 584 -22.18 -48.35 -40.34
C LYS A 584 -21.63 -48.41 -38.91
N LEU A 585 -21.70 -49.56 -38.24
CA LEU A 585 -21.16 -49.78 -36.88
C LEU A 585 -19.63 -49.76 -36.82
N ASN A 586 -18.98 -50.05 -37.96
CA ASN A 586 -17.53 -50.05 -38.09
C ASN A 586 -16.96 -48.64 -38.38
N GLU A 587 -17.82 -47.70 -38.78
CA GLU A 587 -17.50 -46.28 -38.92
C GLU A 587 -17.84 -45.50 -37.64
N ASN A 588 -17.14 -44.39 -37.37
CA ASN A 588 -17.18 -43.66 -36.10
C ASN A 588 -18.62 -43.40 -35.59
N PHE A 589 -18.90 -43.89 -34.39
CA PHE A 589 -20.21 -43.84 -33.74
C PHE A 589 -20.53 -42.42 -33.22
N ASP A 590 -21.08 -41.56 -34.07
CA ASP A 590 -21.52 -40.21 -33.71
C ASP A 590 -23.01 -40.16 -33.31
N SER A 591 -23.48 -39.00 -32.83
CA SER A 591 -24.86 -38.83 -32.38
C SER A 591 -25.91 -39.00 -33.49
N LYS A 592 -25.52 -38.74 -34.75
CA LYS A 592 -26.40 -38.85 -35.91
C LYS A 592 -26.56 -40.31 -36.32
N SER A 593 -25.47 -41.07 -36.29
CA SER A 593 -25.49 -42.53 -36.43
C SER A 593 -26.38 -43.19 -35.39
N LYS A 594 -26.38 -42.69 -34.13
CA LYS A 594 -27.23 -43.22 -33.05
C LYS A 594 -28.74 -43.07 -33.31
N GLU A 595 -29.19 -41.91 -33.79
CA GLU A 595 -30.61 -41.68 -34.16
C GLU A 595 -31.03 -42.52 -35.37
N GLU A 596 -30.19 -42.58 -36.41
CA GLU A 596 -30.45 -43.41 -37.59
C GLU A 596 -30.59 -44.89 -37.23
N LEU A 597 -29.73 -45.38 -36.32
CA LEU A 597 -29.77 -46.76 -35.85
C LEU A 597 -30.99 -47.06 -34.98
N GLN A 598 -31.45 -46.12 -34.13
CA GLN A 598 -32.70 -46.28 -33.37
C GLN A 598 -33.93 -46.37 -34.29
N ILE A 599 -33.97 -45.54 -35.33
CA ILE A 599 -35.03 -45.58 -36.35
C ILE A 599 -35.01 -46.93 -37.09
N LEU A 600 -33.83 -47.41 -37.46
CA LEU A 600 -33.67 -48.72 -38.12
C LEU A 600 -34.08 -49.89 -37.22
N GLN A 601 -33.72 -49.87 -35.93
CA GLN A 601 -34.17 -50.87 -34.95
C GLN A 601 -35.68 -50.91 -34.82
N LYS A 602 -36.33 -49.74 -34.69
CA LYS A 602 -37.80 -49.66 -34.63
C LYS A 602 -38.45 -50.25 -35.90
N ASN A 603 -37.89 -49.93 -37.07
CA ASN A 603 -38.37 -50.44 -38.35
C ASN A 603 -38.19 -51.96 -38.49
N ILE A 604 -37.10 -52.53 -37.97
CA ILE A 604 -36.86 -53.98 -37.94
C ILE A 604 -37.85 -54.67 -36.99
N PHE A 605 -38.08 -54.12 -35.79
CA PHE A 605 -39.04 -54.66 -34.82
C PHE A 605 -40.45 -54.70 -35.39
N VAL A 606 -40.90 -53.60 -36.02
CA VAL A 606 -42.19 -53.55 -36.73
C VAL A 606 -42.26 -54.60 -37.83
N SER A 607 -41.20 -54.73 -38.64
CA SER A 607 -41.15 -55.71 -39.73
C SER A 607 -41.21 -57.16 -39.23
N LEU A 608 -40.53 -57.49 -38.12
CA LEU A 608 -40.57 -58.81 -37.48
C LEU A 608 -41.95 -59.10 -36.87
N TYR A 609 -42.54 -58.12 -36.20
CA TYR A 609 -43.88 -58.24 -35.64
C TYR A 609 -44.94 -58.45 -36.74
N GLU A 610 -44.82 -57.73 -37.86
CA GLU A 610 -45.67 -57.96 -39.04
C GLU A 610 -45.50 -59.36 -39.63
N ILE A 611 -44.26 -59.86 -39.72
CA ILE A 611 -43.98 -61.22 -40.21
C ILE A 611 -44.60 -62.25 -39.26
N LYS A 612 -44.39 -62.09 -37.94
CA LYS A 612 -44.96 -62.96 -36.91
C LYS A 612 -46.49 -62.94 -36.95
N ASN A 613 -47.12 -61.76 -37.00
CA ASN A 613 -48.58 -61.66 -37.12
C ASN A 613 -49.12 -62.23 -38.42
N SER A 614 -48.39 -62.08 -39.53
CA SER A 614 -48.77 -62.68 -40.82
C SER A 614 -48.69 -64.21 -40.73
N TYR A 615 -47.68 -64.73 -40.05
CA TYR A 615 -47.49 -66.15 -39.79
C TYR A 615 -48.54 -66.70 -38.82
N ASP A 616 -48.82 -66.05 -37.69
CA ASP A 616 -49.85 -66.44 -36.73
C ASP A 616 -51.24 -66.40 -37.37
N LYS A 617 -51.51 -65.45 -38.28
CA LYS A 617 -52.74 -65.44 -39.09
C LYS A 617 -52.81 -66.62 -40.06
N ILE A 618 -51.69 -67.03 -40.64
CA ILE A 618 -51.60 -68.23 -41.48
C ILE A 618 -51.90 -69.45 -40.59
N CYS A 619 -51.17 -69.65 -39.50
CA CYS A 619 -51.38 -70.76 -38.57
C CYS A 619 -52.81 -70.82 -38.03
N LYS A 620 -53.40 -69.71 -37.56
CA LYS A 620 -54.80 -69.66 -37.09
C LYS A 620 -55.83 -69.98 -38.18
N ASN A 621 -55.59 -69.56 -39.42
CA ASN A 621 -56.47 -69.90 -40.54
C ASN A 621 -56.37 -71.37 -40.96
N TYR A 622 -55.34 -72.10 -40.50
CA TYR A 622 -55.08 -73.49 -40.88
C TYR A 622 -55.11 -74.50 -39.71
N GLU A 623 -55.27 -74.04 -38.45
CA GLU A 623 -55.58 -74.90 -37.29
C GLU A 623 -56.93 -75.62 -37.44
N PHE A 624 -57.81 -75.19 -38.35
CA PHE A 624 -59.08 -75.86 -38.65
C PHE A 624 -58.96 -77.08 -39.58
N LEU A 625 -57.74 -77.47 -40.01
CA LEU A 625 -57.51 -78.59 -40.94
C LEU A 625 -56.66 -79.72 -40.36
N LEU A 626 -56.40 -79.70 -39.05
CA LEU A 626 -55.64 -80.74 -38.34
C LEU A 626 -56.43 -81.43 -37.21
N PHE A 627 -57.76 -81.34 -37.23
CA PHE A 627 -58.66 -82.27 -36.55
C PHE A 627 -59.51 -83.02 -37.57
#